data_AF-A0A0C9ZF44-F1
#
_entry.id   AF-A0A0C9ZF44-F1
#
_cell.length_a   1.000
_cell.length_b   1.000
_cell.length_c   1.000
_cell.angle_alpha   90.00
_cell.angle_beta   90.00
_cell.angle_gamma   90.00
#
_symmetry.space_group_name_H-M   'P 1'
#
loop_
_entity.id
_entity.type
_entity.pdbx_description
1 polymer ?
#
loop_
_entity_poly.entity_id
_entity_poly.type
_entity_poly.pdbx_seq_one_letter_code
_entity_poly.pdbx_strand_id
1 'polypeptide(L)'
;TDKDNPWGLLHVHVLPLFNEEPLRVPIEDLNALVKRHIQTVLAASPSKALTTLSADARELIEAGMVTLNVKLLLGSDEFLMGRLVEVWSFFWDHVLPYIEGV
;
A
#
# COMPACT_ATOMS: atom_id res chain seq x y z
N THR A 1 -11.60 12.81 14.62
CA THR A 1 -10.36 13.34 14.01
C THR A 1 -9.53 12.24 13.34
N ASP A 2 -10.18 11.30 12.67
CA ASP A 2 -9.56 10.23 11.84
C ASP A 2 -10.65 9.55 10.99
N LYS A 3 -11.89 9.54 11.51
CA LYS A 3 -13.10 9.12 10.79
C LYS A 3 -13.38 9.87 9.48
N ASP A 4 -12.77 11.04 9.27
CA ASP A 4 -13.00 11.89 8.09
C ASP A 4 -11.94 11.69 6.99
N ASN A 5 -10.91 10.86 7.21
CA ASN A 5 -9.88 10.57 6.21
C ASN A 5 -9.80 9.06 5.91
N PRO A 6 -10.69 8.52 5.06
CA PRO A 6 -10.69 7.09 4.72
C PRO A 6 -9.38 6.63 4.09
N TRP A 7 -8.69 7.50 3.34
CA TRP A 7 -7.40 7.19 2.73
C TRP A 7 -6.28 7.08 3.76
N GLY A 8 -6.20 8.02 4.71
CA GLY A 8 -5.25 7.96 5.81
C GLY A 8 -5.41 6.69 6.66
N LEU A 9 -6.66 6.29 6.92
CA LEU A 9 -6.92 5.05 7.65
C LEU A 9 -6.53 3.81 6.84
N LEU A 10 -6.68 3.83 5.51
CA LEU A 10 -6.20 2.77 4.64
C LEU A 10 -4.68 2.61 4.76
N HIS A 11 -3.92 3.71 4.77
CA HIS A 11 -2.45 3.68 4.94
C HIS A 11 -2.04 2.98 6.23
N VAL A 12 -2.72 3.29 7.34
CA VAL A 12 -2.46 2.67 8.66
C VAL A 12 -2.60 1.14 8.62
N HIS A 13 -3.52 0.62 7.81
CA HIS A 13 -3.76 -0.82 7.70
C HIS A 13 -2.90 -1.52 6.64
N VAL A 14 -2.56 -0.82 5.54
CA VAL A 14 -1.86 -1.41 4.39
C VAL A 14 -0.34 -1.31 4.52
N LEU A 15 0.20 -0.20 5.01
CA LEU A 15 1.66 -0.01 5.11
C LEU A 15 2.37 -1.07 5.97
N PRO A 16 1.80 -1.56 7.09
CA PRO A 16 2.40 -2.65 7.86
C PRO A 16 2.62 -3.95 7.06
N LEU A 17 1.83 -4.20 6.00
CA LEU A 17 2.02 -5.37 5.14
C LEU A 17 3.42 -5.39 4.51
N PHE A 18 3.97 -4.22 4.14
CA PHE A 18 5.32 -4.12 3.60
C PHE A 18 6.40 -4.49 4.64
N ASN A 19 6.04 -4.51 5.92
CA ASN A 19 6.89 -4.93 7.02
C ASN A 19 6.65 -6.38 7.48
N GLU A 20 6.03 -7.23 6.64
CA GLU A 20 5.67 -8.63 7.00
C GLU A 20 4.64 -8.75 8.13
N GLU A 21 3.98 -7.65 8.51
CA GLU A 21 2.89 -7.74 9.47
C GLU A 21 1.63 -8.28 8.78
N PRO A 22 0.90 -9.20 9.43
CA PRO A 22 -0.34 -9.72 8.86
C PRO A 22 -1.41 -8.63 8.79
N LEU A 23 -2.37 -8.83 7.90
CA LEU A 23 -3.52 -7.95 7.83
C LEU A 23 -4.31 -8.01 9.14
N ARG A 24 -4.55 -6.85 9.75
CA ARG A 24 -5.19 -6.73 11.07
C ARG A 24 -6.70 -6.56 11.02
N VAL A 25 -7.26 -6.31 9.84
CA VAL A 25 -8.69 -6.10 9.58
C VAL A 25 -9.12 -6.92 8.37
N PRO A 26 -10.40 -7.30 8.23
CA PRO A 26 -10.90 -7.94 7.02
C PRO A 26 -10.64 -7.08 5.77
N ILE A 27 -10.40 -7.73 4.63
CA ILE A 27 -10.16 -7.02 3.36
C ILE A 27 -11.39 -6.21 2.95
N GLU A 28 -12.59 -6.68 3.27
CA GLU A 28 -13.85 -5.99 3.00
C GLU A 28 -13.93 -4.62 3.66
N ASP A 29 -13.33 -4.46 4.84
CA ASP A 29 -13.27 -3.19 5.56
C ASP A 29 -12.33 -2.21 4.84
N LEU A 30 -11.21 -2.69 4.28
CA LEU A 30 -10.33 -1.88 3.43
C LEU A 30 -11.05 -1.43 2.16
N ASN A 31 -11.79 -2.32 1.51
CA ASN A 31 -12.54 -2.01 0.30
C ASN A 31 -13.62 -0.96 0.59
N ALA A 32 -14.19 -0.97 1.80
CA ALA A 32 -15.10 0.08 2.25
C ALA A 32 -14.40 1.44 2.39
N LEU A 33 -13.15 1.49 2.86
CA LEU A 33 -12.35 2.72 2.92
C LEU A 33 -12.02 3.24 1.51
N VAL A 34 -11.59 2.37 0.60
CA VAL A 34 -11.32 2.72 -0.81
C VAL A 34 -12.57 3.28 -1.49
N LYS A 35 -13.72 2.62 -1.33
CA LYS A 35 -14.99 3.12 -1.89
C LYS A 35 -15.34 4.51 -1.38
N ARG A 36 -15.18 4.78 -0.08
CA ARG A 36 -15.42 6.11 0.49
C ARG A 36 -14.44 7.14 -0.07
N HIS A 37 -13.15 6.79 -0.19
CA HIS A 37 -12.15 7.68 -0.78
C HIS A 37 -12.50 8.05 -2.23
N ILE A 38 -12.83 7.04 -3.05
CA ILE A 38 -13.28 7.25 -4.44
C ILE A 38 -14.49 8.19 -4.50
N GLN A 39 -15.49 7.99 -3.63
CA GLN A 39 -16.66 8.86 -3.56
C GLN A 39 -16.29 10.31 -3.20
N THR A 40 -15.39 10.50 -2.23
CA THR A 40 -14.90 11.83 -1.83
C THR A 40 -14.15 12.52 -2.97
N VAL A 41 -13.24 11.83 -3.65
CA VAL A 41 -12.47 12.37 -4.77
C VAL A 41 -13.39 12.73 -5.95
N LEU A 42 -14.33 11.84 -6.29
CA LEU A 42 -15.33 12.09 -7.33
C LEU A 42 -16.21 13.29 -7.00
N ALA A 43 -16.68 13.43 -5.75
CA ALA A 43 -17.49 14.56 -5.34
C ALA A 43 -16.72 15.88 -5.36
N ALA A 44 -15.43 15.86 -5.05
CA ALA A 44 -14.58 17.05 -5.04
C ALA A 44 -14.22 17.55 -6.45
N SER A 45 -13.84 16.64 -7.36
CA SER A 45 -13.47 17.02 -8.73
C SER A 45 -13.61 15.85 -9.72
N PRO A 46 -14.80 15.64 -10.31
CA PRO A 46 -15.04 14.51 -11.22
C PRO A 46 -14.06 14.46 -12.41
N SER A 47 -13.71 15.61 -12.99
CA SER A 47 -12.83 15.69 -14.15
C SER A 47 -11.37 15.37 -13.84
N LYS A 48 -10.94 15.47 -12.57
CA LYS A 48 -9.59 15.15 -12.12
C LYS A 48 -9.51 13.83 -11.34
N ALA A 49 -10.65 13.21 -11.06
CA ALA A 49 -10.74 12.10 -10.13
C ALA A 49 -9.79 10.94 -10.48
N LEU A 50 -9.72 10.55 -11.75
CA LEU A 50 -8.81 9.50 -12.18
C LEU A 50 -7.34 9.84 -11.92
N THR A 51 -6.93 11.08 -12.21
CA THR A 51 -5.56 11.54 -11.98
C THR A 51 -5.24 11.58 -10.49
N THR A 52 -6.16 12.08 -9.67
CA THR A 52 -6.00 12.12 -8.21
C THR A 52 -5.89 10.71 -7.62
N LEU A 53 -6.83 9.81 -7.94
CA LEU A 53 -6.80 8.42 -7.46
C LEU A 53 -5.53 7.68 -7.90
N SER A 54 -5.04 7.94 -9.11
CA SER A 54 -3.78 7.35 -9.60
C SER A 54 -2.57 7.86 -8.83
N ALA A 55 -2.55 9.16 -8.51
CA ALA A 55 -1.49 9.76 -7.71
C ALA A 55 -1.51 9.23 -6.27
N ASP A 56 -2.69 9.14 -5.66
CA ASP A 56 -2.88 8.62 -4.31
C ASP A 56 -2.41 7.15 -4.22
N ALA A 57 -2.81 6.30 -5.17
CA ALA A 57 -2.39 4.90 -5.22
C ALA A 57 -0.87 4.76 -5.39
N ARG A 58 -0.28 5.59 -6.26
CA ARG A 58 1.18 5.65 -6.44
C ARG A 58 1.86 6.04 -5.13
N GLU A 59 1.37 7.06 -4.43
CA GLU A 59 1.93 7.51 -3.15
C GLU A 59 1.90 6.40 -2.08
N LEU A 60 0.79 5.66 -1.97
CA LEU A 60 0.68 4.54 -1.03
C LEU A 60 1.71 3.45 -1.33
N ILE A 61 1.87 3.08 -2.61
CA ILE A 61 2.85 2.08 -3.02
C ILE A 61 4.26 2.59 -2.76
N GLU A 62 4.57 3.85 -3.12
CA GLU A 62 5.88 4.46 -2.88
C GLU A 62 6.24 4.47 -1.40
N ALA A 63 5.29 4.84 -0.53
CA ALA A 63 5.49 4.81 0.93
C ALA A 63 5.80 3.39 1.43
N GLY A 64 5.09 2.37 0.95
CA GLY A 64 5.37 0.98 1.27
C GLY A 64 6.75 0.50 0.77
N MET A 65 7.12 0.87 -0.46
CA MET A 65 8.38 0.48 -1.08
C MET A 65 9.62 1.02 -0.34
N VAL A 66 9.51 2.13 0.38
CA VAL A 66 10.60 2.61 1.27
C VAL A 66 10.97 1.54 2.30
N THR A 67 10.00 0.83 2.87
CA THR A 67 10.22 -0.24 3.85
C THR A 67 10.97 -1.42 3.22
N LEU A 68 10.58 -1.84 2.02
CA LEU A 68 11.24 -2.93 1.30
C LEU A 68 12.66 -2.54 0.87
N ASN A 69 12.87 -1.28 0.46
CA ASN A 69 14.19 -0.77 0.13
C ASN A 69 15.14 -0.80 1.34
N VAL A 70 14.65 -0.43 2.53
CA VAL A 70 15.45 -0.58 3.76
C VAL A 70 15.82 -2.03 3.98
N LYS A 71 14.89 -2.99 3.82
CA LYS A 71 15.17 -4.42 3.97
C LYS A 71 16.21 -4.94 2.96
N LEU A 72 16.19 -4.43 1.73
CA LEU A 72 17.19 -4.77 0.71
C LEU A 72 18.61 -4.33 1.12
N LEU A 73 18.72 -3.17 1.76
CA LEU A 73 20.01 -2.59 2.18
C LEU A 73 20.55 -3.19 3.49
N LEU A 74 19.76 -4.00 4.20
CA LEU A 74 20.20 -4.75 5.39
C LEU A 74 20.96 -6.03 4.98
N GLY A 75 22.23 -5.89 4.62
CA GLY A 75 23.08 -7.03 4.28
C GLY A 75 24.48 -6.65 3.81
N SER A 76 25.36 -7.64 3.65
CA SER A 76 26.62 -7.48 2.90
C SER A 76 26.36 -7.64 1.40
N ASP A 77 27.10 -6.89 0.57
CA ASP A 77 26.95 -6.93 -0.89
C ASP A 77 27.08 -8.33 -1.50
N GLU A 78 27.81 -9.23 -0.83
CA GLU A 78 28.01 -10.63 -1.25
C GLU A 78 26.70 -11.44 -1.39
N PHE A 79 25.63 -11.03 -0.71
CA PHE A 79 24.32 -11.69 -0.75
C PHE A 79 23.21 -10.84 -1.38
N LEU A 80 23.55 -9.72 -2.03
CA LEU A 80 22.57 -8.76 -2.51
C LEU A 80 21.57 -9.37 -3.50
N MET A 81 22.02 -10.24 -4.41
CA MET A 81 21.10 -10.94 -5.33
C MET A 81 20.12 -11.87 -4.62
N GLY A 82 20.59 -12.62 -3.61
CA GLY A 82 19.72 -13.50 -2.82
C GLY A 82 18.67 -12.69 -2.06
N ARG A 83 19.09 -11.61 -1.40
CA ARG A 83 18.18 -10.69 -0.70
C ARG A 83 17.19 -10.03 -1.64
N LEU A 84 17.64 -9.63 -2.83
CA LEU A 84 16.78 -9.03 -3.85
C LEU A 84 15.66 -9.99 -4.24
N VAL A 85 16.00 -11.26 -4.52
CA VAL A 85 15.00 -12.30 -4.83
C VAL A 85 14.03 -12.49 -3.67
N GLU A 86 14.51 -12.59 -2.43
CA GLU A 86 13.66 -12.74 -1.24
C GLU A 86 12.65 -11.59 -1.06
N VAL A 87 13.14 -10.34 -1.10
CA VAL A 87 12.30 -9.13 -0.93
C VAL A 87 11.22 -9.07 -2.01
N TRP A 88 11.59 -9.42 -3.24
CA TRP A 88 10.68 -9.40 -4.36
C TRP A 88 9.67 -10.55 -4.31
N SER A 89 10.11 -11.78 -4.03
CA SER A 89 9.19 -12.91 -3.79
C SER A 89 8.19 -12.58 -2.70
N PHE A 90 8.64 -11.97 -1.59
CA PHE A 90 7.75 -11.49 -0.55
C PHE A 90 6.71 -10.48 -1.08
N PHE A 91 7.14 -9.47 -1.84
CA PHE A 91 6.21 -8.49 -2.42
C PHE A 91 5.15 -9.16 -3.30
N TRP A 92 5.55 -10.05 -4.21
CA TRP A 92 4.64 -10.73 -5.13
C TRP A 92 3.68 -11.71 -4.44
N ASP A 93 4.14 -12.43 -3.43
CA ASP A 93 3.34 -13.46 -2.78
C ASP A 93 2.47 -12.92 -1.64
N HIS A 94 2.87 -11.82 -0.99
CA HIS A 94 2.25 -11.37 0.27
C HIS A 94 1.79 -9.92 0.26
N VAL A 95 2.29 -9.05 -0.61
CA VAL A 95 1.89 -7.63 -0.60
C VAL A 95 0.95 -7.33 -1.77
N LEU A 96 1.39 -7.63 -2.99
CA LEU A 96 0.65 -7.38 -4.21
C LEU A 96 -0.77 -7.99 -4.20
N PRO A 97 -0.99 -9.25 -3.74
CA PRO A 97 -2.32 -9.84 -3.74
C PRO A 97 -3.34 -9.07 -2.89
N TYR A 98 -2.90 -8.46 -1.78
CA TYR A 98 -3.80 -7.63 -0.96
C TYR A 98 -4.03 -6.26 -1.59
N ILE A 99 -3.03 -5.67 -2.24
CA ILE A 99 -3.20 -4.40 -2.96
C ILE A 99 -4.17 -4.57 -4.12
N GLU A 100 -4.09 -5.68 -4.87
CA GLU A 100 -4.98 -5.97 -5.99
C GLU A 100 -6.40 -6.37 -5.54
N GLY A 101 -6.53 -6.92 -4.33
CA GLY A 101 -7.83 -7.28 -3.75
C GLY A 101 -8.65 -6.10 -3.21
N VAL A 102 -8.04 -4.91 -3.12
CA VAL A 102 -8.58 -3.71 -2.47
C VAL A 102 -9.12 -2.67 -3.46
#